data_AF-A0A935ZTG5-F1
#
_entry.id   AF-A0A935ZTG5-F1
#
_cell.length_a   1.000
_cell.length_b   1.000
_cell.length_c   1.000
_cell.angle_alpha   90.00
_cell.angle_beta   90.00
_cell.angle_gamma   90.00
#
_symmetry.space_group_name_H-M   'P 1'
#
loop_
_entity.id
_entity.type
_entity.pdbx_description
1 polymer ?
#
loop_
_entity_poly.entity_id
_entity_poly.type
_entity_poly.pdbx_seq_one_letter_code
_entity_poly.pdbx_strand_id
1 'polypeptide(L)'
;MEDCSFPIFFAREIEHRNERIEINDGTYEIKNDPAYSYGSIIPNDTFTKIDNLSFDFLMSAKFENSKTNKNFIGVLNLNKIVISFFNIGIHTCKNIKQINDISKSNLFKMVIEKFTEDLNEFFDIDGEIQYLGLNFKSPNLKTSTFDRNLNLRIGLHLDSWDRKKLNDRENSRNRICINLGKEVRHFIFLNKKIIELIDDLEIDNFDLRGGSELGRLYLRKYPNQQITKLNIYPGEAYIAPTENIIHDATTLNKAFPDITLSLIGNFWVKKDLFR
;
A
#
# COMPACT_ATOMS: atom_id res chain seq x y z
N MET A 1 15.71 -14.78 16.62
CA MET A 1 15.01 -13.57 16.18
C MET A 1 14.07 -14.02 15.10
N GLU A 2 12.77 -13.82 15.27
CA GLU A 2 11.81 -14.08 14.18
C GLU A 2 12.17 -13.17 13.00
N ASP A 3 12.14 -13.70 11.79
CA ASP A 3 12.40 -12.90 10.60
C ASP A 3 11.26 -11.90 10.38
N CYS A 4 11.60 -10.69 9.92
CA CYS A 4 10.61 -9.69 9.54
C CYS A 4 9.68 -10.22 8.43
N SER A 5 8.37 -10.24 8.67
CA SER A 5 7.38 -10.84 7.74
C SER A 5 7.38 -10.18 6.36
N PHE A 6 7.44 -8.84 6.32
CA PHE A 6 7.60 -8.04 5.11
C PHE A 6 8.78 -7.09 5.25
N PRO A 7 9.99 -7.50 4.86
CA PRO A 7 11.12 -6.59 4.82
C PRO A 7 10.84 -5.41 3.88
N ILE A 8 11.37 -4.25 4.25
CA ILE A 8 11.24 -3.03 3.46
C ILE A 8 12.52 -2.83 2.67
N PHE A 9 12.39 -2.52 1.38
CA PHE A 9 13.51 -2.21 0.50
C PHE A 9 13.31 -0.82 -0.11
N PHE A 10 14.39 -0.05 -0.14
CA PHE A 10 14.41 1.27 -0.76
C PHE A 10 15.33 1.24 -1.98
N ALA A 11 14.86 1.84 -3.07
CA ALA A 11 15.70 2.10 -4.22
C ALA A 11 16.93 2.94 -3.83
N ARG A 12 18.04 2.73 -4.54
CA ARG A 12 19.36 3.29 -4.21
C ARG A 12 19.33 4.81 -4.05
N GLU A 13 18.56 5.46 -4.90
CA GLU A 13 18.36 6.90 -4.95
C GLU A 13 17.44 7.45 -3.85
N ILE A 14 16.78 6.58 -3.06
CA ILE A 14 15.93 7.03 -1.96
C ILE A 14 16.80 7.40 -0.75
N GLU A 15 16.75 8.68 -0.39
CA GLU A 15 17.43 9.28 0.75
C GLU A 15 16.55 9.29 2.01
N HIS A 16 17.16 9.56 3.18
CA HIS A 16 16.48 9.69 4.48
C HIS A 16 15.59 8.49 4.86
N ARG A 17 16.06 7.27 4.58
CA ARG A 17 15.27 6.03 4.68
C ARG A 17 14.69 5.77 6.07
N ASN A 18 15.48 6.02 7.11
CA ASN A 18 15.06 5.88 8.51
C ASN A 18 13.97 6.89 8.91
N GLU A 19 13.92 8.06 8.26
CA GLU A 19 12.90 9.08 8.53
C GLU A 19 11.56 8.79 7.83
N ARG A 20 11.52 7.77 6.96
CA ARG A 20 10.33 7.40 6.18
C ARG A 20 9.45 6.38 6.87
N ILE A 21 9.91 5.80 7.98
CA ILE A 21 9.20 4.74 8.70
C ILE A 21 8.86 5.23 10.11
N GLU A 22 7.59 5.11 10.45
CA GLU A 22 7.07 5.38 11.77
C GLU A 22 6.21 4.20 12.22
N ILE A 23 6.06 4.03 13.53
CA ILE A 23 5.16 3.05 14.14
C ILE A 23 4.25 3.77 15.12
N ASN A 24 3.06 3.23 15.32
CA ASN A 24 2.17 3.71 16.39
C ASN A 24 2.10 2.71 17.55
N ASP A 25 1.26 3.02 18.55
CA ASP A 25 1.08 2.24 19.77
C ASP A 25 -0.15 1.31 19.75
N GLY A 26 -0.74 1.04 18.59
CA GLY A 26 -1.86 0.11 18.46
C GLY A 26 -3.00 0.56 17.56
N THR A 27 -4.17 -0.03 17.78
CA THR A 27 -5.36 0.20 16.98
C THR A 27 -6.60 0.26 17.87
N TYR A 28 -7.67 0.82 17.32
CA TYR A 28 -8.99 0.81 17.95
C TYR A 28 -10.08 0.46 16.96
N GLU A 29 -11.15 -0.12 17.48
CA GLU A 29 -12.34 -0.48 16.71
C GLU A 29 -13.36 0.65 16.68
N ILE A 30 -13.86 0.93 15.49
CA ILE A 30 -14.98 1.86 15.29
C ILE A 30 -16.28 1.19 15.68
N LYS A 31 -16.92 1.74 16.71
CA LYS A 31 -18.25 1.33 17.18
C LYS A 31 -19.36 2.22 16.60
N ASN A 32 -19.17 3.54 16.66
CA ASN A 32 -20.22 4.52 16.34
C ASN A 32 -19.66 5.71 15.54
N ASP A 33 -19.24 5.48 14.30
CA ASP A 33 -18.89 6.56 13.37
C ASP A 33 -19.61 6.33 12.03
N PRO A 34 -20.52 7.22 11.60
CA PRO A 34 -21.26 7.06 10.36
C PRO A 34 -20.39 7.19 9.10
N ALA A 35 -19.12 7.59 9.22
CA ALA A 35 -18.18 7.64 8.10
C ALA A 35 -17.48 6.30 7.83
N TYR A 36 -17.67 5.32 8.71
CA TYR A 36 -16.98 4.03 8.72
C TYR A 36 -17.95 2.86 8.84
N SER A 37 -17.56 1.72 8.29
CA SER A 37 -18.25 0.46 8.49
C SER A 37 -18.09 0.03 9.95
N TYR A 38 -19.17 -0.50 10.54
CA TYR A 38 -19.13 -1.02 11.90
C TYR A 38 -18.02 -2.06 12.05
N GLY A 39 -17.22 -1.94 13.10
CA GLY A 39 -16.10 -2.84 13.37
C GLY A 39 -14.86 -2.63 12.51
N SER A 40 -14.79 -1.52 11.75
CA SER A 40 -13.55 -1.11 11.10
C SER A 40 -12.46 -0.87 12.14
N ILE A 41 -11.24 -1.33 11.87
CA ILE A 41 -10.08 -1.08 12.73
C ILE A 41 -9.27 0.08 12.15
N ILE A 42 -8.90 1.03 13.01
CA ILE A 42 -8.11 2.21 12.65
C ILE A 42 -6.86 2.27 13.56
N PRO A 43 -5.68 2.63 13.03
CA PRO A 43 -4.51 2.88 13.87
C PRO A 43 -4.72 4.08 14.80
N ASN A 44 -4.11 4.04 15.99
CA ASN A 44 -3.95 5.23 16.82
C ASN A 44 -3.13 6.30 16.07
N ASP A 45 -3.41 7.57 16.35
CA ASP A 45 -2.79 8.74 15.67
C ASP A 45 -1.35 9.04 16.19
N THR A 46 -0.80 8.19 17.04
CA THR A 46 0.44 8.32 17.83
C THR A 46 1.70 7.85 17.09
N PHE A 47 1.78 8.09 15.78
CA PHE A 47 2.94 7.64 15.00
C PHE A 47 4.23 8.33 15.47
N THR A 48 5.26 7.52 15.74
CA THR A 48 6.59 7.94 16.18
C THR A 48 7.65 7.33 15.30
N LYS A 49 8.78 8.03 15.12
CA LYS A 49 9.92 7.50 14.37
C LYS A 49 10.43 6.24 15.07
N ILE A 50 10.77 5.23 14.27
CA ILE A 50 11.39 4.01 14.79
C ILE A 50 12.84 4.28 15.21
N ASP A 51 13.34 3.50 16.18
CA ASP A 51 14.76 3.50 16.52
C ASP A 51 15.59 2.76 15.47
N ASN A 52 16.92 2.92 15.54
CA ASN A 52 17.83 2.31 14.57
C ASN A 52 17.78 0.77 14.60
N LEU A 53 17.54 0.15 15.76
CA LEU A 53 17.47 -1.32 15.88
C LEU A 53 16.25 -1.87 15.15
N SER A 54 15.10 -1.22 15.32
CA SER A 54 13.85 -1.54 14.64
C SER A 54 13.96 -1.28 13.14
N PHE A 55 14.64 -0.20 12.75
CA PHE A 55 14.93 0.07 11.35
C PHE A 55 15.80 -1.04 10.74
N ASP A 56 16.91 -1.39 11.39
CA ASP A 56 17.80 -2.46 10.95
C ASP A 56 17.08 -3.81 10.86
N PHE A 57 16.15 -4.09 11.79
CA PHE A 57 15.29 -5.27 11.73
C PHE A 57 14.39 -5.30 10.48
N LEU A 58 13.69 -4.20 10.18
CA LEU A 58 12.84 -4.10 8.97
C LEU A 58 13.65 -4.20 7.66
N MET A 59 14.93 -3.83 7.71
CA MET A 59 15.86 -3.84 6.58
C MET A 59 16.79 -5.06 6.58
N SER A 60 16.68 -5.96 7.57
CA SER A 60 17.67 -7.01 7.83
C SER A 60 17.73 -8.10 6.76
N ALA A 61 16.64 -8.29 6.01
CA ALA A 61 16.59 -9.26 4.94
C ALA A 61 17.49 -8.83 3.79
N LYS A 62 18.27 -9.76 3.24
CA LYS A 62 18.99 -9.52 1.99
C LYS A 62 17.99 -9.54 0.85
N PHE A 63 18.03 -8.54 -0.02
CA PHE A 63 17.28 -8.61 -1.28
C PHE A 63 17.92 -9.65 -2.19
N GLU A 64 17.37 -10.87 -2.19
CA GLU A 64 17.70 -11.88 -3.18
C GLU A 64 16.82 -11.67 -4.42
N ASN A 65 17.44 -11.75 -5.61
CA ASN A 65 16.81 -11.40 -6.89
C ASN A 65 15.46 -12.13 -7.04
N SER A 66 14.36 -11.44 -6.84
CA SER A 66 13.07 -12.08 -6.67
C SER A 66 12.43 -12.35 -8.03
N LYS A 67 12.66 -13.53 -8.60
CA LYS A 67 11.58 -14.21 -9.36
C LYS A 67 10.79 -15.18 -8.47
N THR A 68 11.10 -15.20 -7.17
CA THR A 68 10.64 -16.23 -6.23
C THR A 68 9.90 -15.69 -5.02
N ASN A 69 10.01 -14.39 -4.68
CA ASN A 69 9.38 -13.85 -3.47
C ASN A 69 8.82 -12.44 -3.67
N LYS A 70 7.49 -12.29 -3.53
CA LYS A 70 6.78 -10.99 -3.54
C LYS A 70 6.45 -10.47 -2.14
N ASN A 71 6.85 -11.19 -1.09
CA ASN A 71 6.58 -10.85 0.30
C ASN A 71 7.59 -9.83 0.82
N PHE A 72 7.59 -8.64 0.22
CA PHE A 72 8.38 -7.49 0.65
C PHE A 72 7.62 -6.20 0.34
N ILE A 73 8.04 -5.09 0.91
CA ILE A 73 7.55 -3.75 0.54
C ILE A 73 8.70 -2.99 -0.08
N GLY A 74 8.56 -2.56 -1.33
CA GLY A 74 9.57 -1.78 -2.03
C GLY A 74 9.14 -0.34 -2.19
N VAL A 75 10.08 0.60 -2.09
CA VAL A 75 9.88 2.02 -2.42
C VAL A 75 10.81 2.41 -3.57
N LEU A 76 10.23 2.96 -4.65
CA LEU A 76 10.95 3.31 -5.86
C LEU A 76 10.72 4.78 -6.23
N ASN A 77 11.75 5.42 -6.78
CA ASN A 77 11.61 6.74 -7.40
C ASN A 77 11.26 6.57 -8.88
N LEU A 78 10.04 6.97 -9.26
CA LEU A 78 9.55 6.87 -10.64
C LEU A 78 9.46 8.24 -11.34
N ASN A 79 10.14 9.27 -10.81
CA ASN A 79 10.04 10.65 -11.31
C ASN A 79 10.23 10.77 -12.82
N LYS A 80 11.16 9.99 -13.39
CA LYS A 80 11.47 10.00 -14.82
C LYS A 80 10.27 9.60 -15.68
N ILE A 81 9.47 8.64 -15.23
CA ILE A 81 8.38 8.05 -16.01
C ILE A 81 7.02 8.63 -15.63
N VAL A 82 6.88 9.22 -14.43
CA VAL A 82 5.63 9.85 -13.99
C VAL A 82 5.49 11.31 -14.43
N ILE A 83 6.55 11.93 -14.97
CA ILE A 83 6.52 13.34 -15.39
C ILE A 83 5.44 13.63 -16.44
N SER A 84 5.13 12.65 -17.29
CA SER A 84 4.05 12.70 -18.27
C SER A 84 2.68 12.90 -17.62
N PHE A 85 2.40 12.28 -16.47
CA PHE A 85 1.17 12.51 -15.69
C PHE A 85 1.12 13.93 -15.12
N PHE A 86 2.27 14.49 -14.73
CA PHE A 86 2.33 15.86 -14.24
C PHE A 86 2.10 16.89 -15.35
N ASN A 87 2.63 16.63 -16.55
CA ASN A 87 2.45 17.49 -17.73
C ASN A 87 0.99 17.60 -18.17
N ILE A 88 0.19 16.55 -17.95
CA ILE A 88 -1.26 16.57 -18.24
C ILE A 88 -2.10 17.12 -17.07
N GLY A 89 -1.44 17.60 -16.01
CA GLY A 89 -2.10 18.33 -14.93
C GLY A 89 -2.75 17.47 -13.84
N ILE A 90 -2.49 16.15 -13.77
CA ILE A 90 -3.14 15.27 -12.77
C ILE A 90 -2.96 15.79 -11.33
N HIS A 91 -1.74 16.18 -10.98
CA HIS A 91 -1.40 16.68 -9.64
C HIS A 91 -2.12 17.99 -9.25
N THR A 92 -2.75 18.67 -10.21
CA THR A 92 -3.49 19.93 -9.98
C THR A 92 -4.99 19.72 -9.78
N CYS A 93 -5.49 18.50 -9.97
CA CYS A 93 -6.90 18.16 -9.78
C CYS A 93 -7.36 18.43 -8.35
N LYS A 94 -8.50 19.11 -8.23
CA LYS A 94 -9.13 19.51 -6.96
C LYS A 94 -10.30 18.62 -6.57
N ASN A 95 -10.80 17.79 -7.50
CA ASN A 95 -11.94 16.91 -7.26
C ASN A 95 -11.94 15.70 -8.22
N ILE A 96 -12.77 14.71 -7.89
CA ILE A 96 -12.91 13.47 -8.67
C ILE A 96 -13.42 13.71 -10.10
N LYS A 97 -14.20 14.77 -10.35
CA LYS A 97 -14.69 15.09 -11.69
C LYS A 97 -13.53 15.42 -12.63
N GLN A 98 -12.58 16.25 -12.20
CA GLN A 98 -11.39 16.57 -12.99
C GLN A 98 -10.52 15.35 -13.26
N ILE A 99 -10.36 14.45 -12.29
CA ILE A 99 -9.66 13.17 -12.48
C ILE A 99 -10.37 12.32 -13.55
N ASN A 100 -11.70 12.22 -13.47
CA ASN A 100 -12.49 11.47 -14.44
C ASN A 100 -12.39 12.08 -15.85
N ASP A 101 -12.41 13.40 -15.96
CA ASP A 101 -12.30 14.11 -17.24
C ASP A 101 -10.92 13.85 -17.87
N ILE A 102 -9.83 13.96 -17.11
CA ILE A 102 -8.48 13.62 -17.58
C ILE A 102 -8.40 12.14 -17.99
N SER A 103 -8.90 11.21 -17.16
CA SER A 103 -8.79 9.77 -17.42
C SER A 103 -9.49 9.30 -18.71
N LYS A 104 -10.46 10.09 -19.21
CA LYS A 104 -11.19 9.81 -20.45
C LYS A 104 -10.53 10.41 -21.68
N SER A 105 -9.56 11.30 -21.50
CA SER A 105 -8.87 11.96 -22.61
C SER A 105 -7.97 11.00 -23.39
N ASN A 106 -7.80 11.25 -24.69
CA ASN A 106 -6.84 10.49 -25.51
C ASN A 106 -5.41 10.70 -25.04
N LEU A 107 -5.10 11.90 -24.52
CA LEU A 107 -3.79 12.21 -23.98
C LEU A 107 -3.46 11.32 -22.77
N PHE A 108 -4.43 11.09 -21.86
CA PHE A 108 -4.23 10.16 -20.75
C PHE A 108 -3.98 8.73 -21.22
N LYS A 109 -4.68 8.26 -22.26
CA LYS A 109 -4.45 6.92 -22.84
C LYS A 109 -3.01 6.76 -23.35
N MET A 110 -2.51 7.74 -24.09
CA MET A 110 -1.12 7.75 -24.56
C MET A 110 -0.13 7.76 -23.39
N VAL A 111 -0.42 8.54 -22.34
CA VAL A 111 0.43 8.62 -21.14
C VAL A 111 0.46 7.29 -20.39
N ILE A 112 -0.68 6.62 -20.17
CA ILE A 112 -0.71 5.35 -19.45
C ILE A 112 -0.09 4.21 -20.26
N GLU A 113 -0.26 4.19 -21.58
CA GLU A 113 0.40 3.23 -22.49
C GLU A 113 1.91 3.36 -22.39
N LYS A 114 2.45 4.58 -22.59
CA LYS A 114 3.88 4.84 -22.49
C LYS A 114 4.44 4.55 -21.10
N PHE A 115 3.73 4.98 -20.05
CA PHE A 115 4.12 4.68 -18.67
C PHE A 115 4.22 3.18 -18.42
N THR A 116 3.28 2.39 -18.94
CA THR A 116 3.26 0.94 -18.78
C THR A 116 4.44 0.28 -19.48
N GLU A 117 4.84 0.77 -20.67
CA GLU A 117 6.06 0.33 -21.34
C GLU A 117 7.31 0.64 -20.50
N ASP A 118 7.38 1.86 -19.95
CA ASP A 118 8.54 2.35 -19.19
C ASP A 118 8.70 1.66 -17.82
N LEU A 119 7.67 0.98 -17.30
CA LEU A 119 7.80 0.14 -16.11
C LEU A 119 8.83 -0.98 -16.30
N ASN A 120 9.08 -1.43 -17.53
CA ASN A 120 10.12 -2.42 -17.82
C ASN A 120 11.53 -1.92 -17.50
N GLU A 121 11.75 -0.63 -17.28
CA GLU A 121 13.02 -0.14 -16.76
C GLU A 121 13.25 -0.59 -15.31
N PHE A 122 12.18 -0.65 -14.52
CA PHE A 122 12.21 -0.88 -13.07
C PHE A 122 11.90 -2.32 -12.66
N PHE A 123 11.09 -3.01 -13.46
CA PHE A 123 10.56 -4.32 -13.13
C PHE A 123 10.81 -5.31 -14.27
N ASP A 124 11.13 -6.55 -13.92
CA ASP A 124 10.82 -7.69 -14.77
C ASP A 124 9.34 -8.00 -14.57
N ILE A 125 8.55 -7.94 -15.64
CA ILE A 125 7.09 -8.07 -15.58
C ILE A 125 6.69 -9.42 -16.16
N ASP A 126 5.90 -10.20 -15.41
CA ASP A 126 5.36 -11.48 -15.85
C ASP A 126 3.82 -11.44 -15.95
N GLY A 127 3.30 -11.80 -17.11
CA GLY A 127 1.87 -11.76 -17.41
C GLY A 127 1.28 -10.35 -17.57
N GLU A 128 -0.04 -10.26 -17.45
CA GLU A 128 -0.78 -9.02 -17.70
C GLU A 128 -0.73 -8.05 -16.51
N ILE A 129 -0.58 -6.76 -16.85
CA ILE A 129 -0.75 -5.65 -15.91
C ILE A 129 -2.21 -5.22 -15.94
N GLN A 130 -2.85 -5.25 -14.78
CA GLN A 130 -4.20 -4.74 -14.62
C GLN A 130 -4.15 -3.32 -14.01
N TYR A 131 -4.78 -2.39 -14.72
CA TYR A 131 -4.97 -1.02 -14.27
C TYR A 131 -6.12 -0.93 -13.26
N LEU A 132 -5.83 -0.52 -12.02
CA LEU A 132 -6.83 -0.38 -10.96
C LEU A 132 -7.46 1.03 -10.91
N GLY A 133 -6.88 2.00 -11.60
CA GLY A 133 -7.43 3.35 -11.66
C GLY A 133 -6.57 4.44 -11.05
N LEU A 134 -6.92 5.68 -11.41
CA LEU A 134 -6.62 6.86 -10.63
C LEU A 134 -7.56 6.90 -9.41
N ASN A 135 -6.99 7.14 -8.25
CA ASN A 135 -7.72 7.37 -7.01
C ASN A 135 -7.55 8.82 -6.59
N PHE A 136 -8.62 9.37 -6.03
CA PHE A 136 -8.67 10.71 -5.44
C PHE A 136 -9.22 10.58 -4.03
N LYS A 137 -8.50 11.10 -3.04
CA LYS A 137 -8.94 11.11 -1.65
C LYS A 137 -8.81 12.51 -1.07
N SER A 138 -9.80 12.89 -0.26
CA SER A 138 -9.75 14.15 0.48
C SER A 138 -8.58 14.14 1.48
N PRO A 139 -8.05 15.32 1.84
CA PRO A 139 -7.13 15.44 2.97
C PRO A 139 -7.80 15.06 4.30
N ASN A 140 -6.98 14.82 5.31
CA ASN A 140 -7.36 14.61 6.71
C ASN A 140 -8.23 13.36 6.98
N LEU A 141 -7.95 12.25 6.29
CA LEU A 141 -8.59 10.96 6.56
C LEU A 141 -7.68 10.05 7.37
N LYS A 142 -8.16 9.52 8.50
CA LYS A 142 -7.44 8.54 9.33
C LYS A 142 -7.10 7.28 8.54
N THR A 143 -8.06 6.80 7.76
CA THR A 143 -7.86 5.78 6.73
C THR A 143 -8.61 6.16 5.46
N SER A 144 -8.16 5.66 4.30
CA SER A 144 -8.54 6.22 3.00
C SER A 144 -9.43 5.29 2.16
N THR A 145 -9.40 3.99 2.41
CA THR A 145 -10.18 3.04 1.61
C THR A 145 -11.67 3.19 1.88
N PHE A 146 -12.43 3.32 0.79
CA PHE A 146 -13.86 3.55 0.79
C PHE A 146 -14.53 2.45 -0.01
N ASP A 147 -15.38 1.69 0.63
CA ASP A 147 -16.21 0.67 -0.01
C ASP A 147 -17.43 1.36 -0.61
N ARG A 148 -17.54 1.30 -1.95
CA ARG A 148 -18.64 1.94 -2.69
C ARG A 148 -19.97 1.21 -2.50
N ASN A 149 -19.96 -0.09 -2.21
CA ASN A 149 -21.17 -0.86 -1.99
C ASN A 149 -21.77 -0.52 -0.62
N LEU A 150 -20.91 -0.31 0.38
CA LEU A 150 -21.33 0.10 1.72
C LEU A 150 -21.48 1.62 1.86
N ASN A 151 -20.91 2.39 0.95
CA ASN A 151 -20.79 3.85 1.03
C ASN A 151 -20.08 4.31 2.33
N LEU A 152 -19.11 3.54 2.80
CA LEU A 152 -18.41 3.72 4.07
C LEU A 152 -16.91 3.40 3.94
N ARG A 153 -16.09 3.97 4.83
CA ARG A 153 -14.68 3.57 4.97
C ARG A 153 -14.58 2.26 5.74
N ILE A 154 -13.59 1.43 5.41
CA ILE A 154 -13.47 0.08 5.98
C ILE A 154 -12.28 -0.11 6.92
N GLY A 155 -11.44 0.92 7.07
CA GLY A 155 -10.24 0.85 7.90
C GLY A 155 -9.14 -0.03 7.28
N LEU A 156 -8.24 -0.50 8.15
CA LEU A 156 -7.26 -1.52 7.79
C LEU A 156 -7.97 -2.74 7.16
N HIS A 157 -7.51 -3.16 5.99
CA HIS A 157 -8.16 -4.18 5.16
C HIS A 157 -7.15 -5.04 4.41
N LEU A 158 -7.66 -6.10 3.78
CA LEU A 158 -6.93 -6.92 2.83
C LEU A 158 -7.55 -6.75 1.43
N ASP A 159 -6.72 -6.57 0.41
CA ASP A 159 -7.21 -6.59 -0.97
C ASP A 159 -7.63 -8.03 -1.38
N SER A 160 -8.42 -8.17 -2.44
CA SER A 160 -8.88 -9.48 -2.96
C SER A 160 -9.12 -9.46 -4.46
N TRP A 161 -8.19 -8.90 -5.24
CA TRP A 161 -8.24 -8.82 -6.69
C TRP A 161 -8.13 -10.20 -7.35
N ASP A 162 -7.21 -11.05 -6.88
CA ASP A 162 -6.97 -12.41 -7.38
C ASP A 162 -7.94 -13.45 -6.82
N ARG A 163 -8.67 -13.09 -5.75
CA ARG A 163 -9.66 -13.94 -5.07
C ARG A 163 -9.10 -15.29 -4.62
N LYS A 164 -7.79 -15.35 -4.34
CA LYS A 164 -7.13 -16.54 -3.81
C LYS A 164 -7.61 -16.86 -2.39
N LYS A 165 -7.49 -18.12 -2.01
CA LYS A 165 -7.72 -18.55 -0.62
C LYS A 165 -6.66 -17.93 0.29
N LEU A 166 -6.98 -17.75 1.58
CA LEU A 166 -6.08 -17.11 2.55
C LEU A 166 -4.69 -17.77 2.58
N ASN A 167 -4.63 -19.11 2.55
CA ASN A 167 -3.38 -19.87 2.56
C ASN A 167 -2.57 -19.78 1.24
N ASP A 168 -3.13 -19.19 0.17
CA ASP A 168 -2.45 -19.01 -1.13
C ASP A 168 -2.16 -17.52 -1.42
N ARG A 169 -2.41 -16.61 -0.46
CA ARG A 169 -2.24 -15.17 -0.67
C ARG A 169 -0.79 -14.75 -0.89
N GLU A 170 0.17 -15.54 -0.42
CA GLU A 170 1.59 -15.33 -0.74
C GLU A 170 1.89 -15.39 -2.24
N ASN A 171 1.06 -16.11 -3.01
CA ASN A 171 1.19 -16.28 -4.45
C ASN A 171 0.31 -15.31 -5.24
N SER A 172 -0.33 -14.32 -4.60
CA SER A 172 -1.05 -13.27 -5.30
C SER A 172 -0.10 -12.36 -6.10
N ARG A 173 -0.64 -11.64 -7.06
CA ARG A 173 0.00 -10.50 -7.71
C ARG A 173 0.31 -9.41 -6.67
N ASN A 174 1.35 -8.62 -6.92
CA ASN A 174 1.68 -7.48 -6.09
C ASN A 174 1.16 -6.19 -6.73
N ARG A 175 0.93 -5.19 -5.87
CA ARG A 175 0.34 -3.91 -6.26
C ARG A 175 1.40 -2.85 -6.25
N ILE A 176 1.48 -2.08 -7.33
CA ILE A 176 2.19 -0.82 -7.40
C ILE A 176 1.19 0.30 -7.14
N CYS A 177 1.55 1.25 -6.27
CA CYS A 177 0.77 2.45 -6.04
C CYS A 177 1.70 3.67 -6.05
N ILE A 178 1.44 4.57 -7.01
CA ILE A 178 2.27 5.74 -7.29
C ILE A 178 1.60 6.97 -6.69
N ASN A 179 2.38 7.78 -5.98
CA ASN A 179 1.92 9.08 -5.49
C ASN A 179 2.02 10.12 -6.63
N LEU A 180 0.86 10.50 -7.19
CA LEU A 180 0.73 11.56 -8.20
C LEU A 180 0.21 12.87 -7.58
N GLY A 181 0.10 12.94 -6.26
CA GLY A 181 -0.34 14.12 -5.51
C GLY A 181 0.80 15.11 -5.27
N LYS A 182 0.49 16.18 -4.53
CA LYS A 182 1.45 17.25 -4.20
C LYS A 182 2.22 17.03 -2.90
N GLU A 183 1.74 16.12 -2.06
CA GLU A 183 2.22 15.90 -0.70
C GLU A 183 2.53 14.43 -0.49
N VAL A 184 3.33 14.15 0.54
CA VAL A 184 3.64 12.79 0.98
C VAL A 184 2.36 11.97 1.17
N ARG A 185 2.39 10.73 0.70
CA ARG A 185 1.37 9.72 0.93
C ARG A 185 1.88 8.76 1.99
N HIS A 186 1.01 8.36 2.89
CA HIS A 186 1.33 7.44 3.96
C HIS A 186 0.68 6.09 3.69
N PHE A 187 1.49 5.07 3.40
CA PHE A 187 1.06 3.68 3.37
C PHE A 187 1.12 3.11 4.79
N ILE A 188 0.02 2.59 5.32
CA ILE A 188 -0.04 2.04 6.67
C ILE A 188 -0.34 0.55 6.61
N PHE A 189 0.37 -0.26 7.39
CA PHE A 189 0.23 -1.71 7.36
C PHE A 189 0.63 -2.39 8.65
N LEU A 190 0.04 -3.56 8.87
CA LEU A 190 0.49 -4.52 9.87
C LEU A 190 1.59 -5.39 9.26
N ASN A 191 2.78 -5.40 9.85
CA ASN A 191 3.90 -6.19 9.34
C ASN A 191 3.79 -7.67 9.74
N LYS A 192 2.72 -8.33 9.29
CA LYS A 192 2.47 -9.77 9.43
C LYS A 192 1.69 -10.27 8.22
N LYS A 193 2.08 -11.44 7.71
CA LYS A 193 1.36 -12.16 6.64
C LYS A 193 0.03 -12.68 7.16
N ILE A 194 -0.87 -12.93 6.22
CA ILE A 194 -2.17 -13.52 6.55
C ILE A 194 -2.04 -14.88 7.22
N ILE A 195 -1.08 -15.72 6.79
CA ILE A 195 -0.87 -17.03 7.41
C ILE A 195 -0.43 -16.93 8.88
N GLU A 196 0.40 -15.94 9.21
CA GLU A 196 0.82 -15.70 10.60
C GLU A 196 -0.35 -15.27 11.47
N LEU A 197 -1.35 -14.58 10.91
CA LEU A 197 -2.54 -14.20 11.67
C LEU A 197 -3.44 -15.41 11.94
N ILE A 198 -3.47 -16.38 11.02
CA ILE A 198 -4.20 -17.65 11.19
C ILE A 198 -3.56 -18.45 12.32
N ASP A 199 -2.23 -18.56 12.30
CA ASP A 199 -1.44 -19.28 13.30
C ASP A 199 -1.60 -18.65 14.69
N ASP A 200 -1.42 -17.34 14.83
CA ASP A 200 -1.56 -16.59 16.10
C ASP A 200 -2.99 -16.64 16.69
N LEU A 201 -3.99 -16.90 15.84
CA LEU A 201 -5.38 -17.05 16.24
C LEU A 201 -5.77 -18.52 16.47
N GLU A 202 -4.87 -19.48 16.22
CA GLU A 202 -5.09 -20.93 16.33
C GLU A 202 -6.33 -21.38 15.54
N ILE A 203 -6.44 -20.92 14.29
CA ILE A 203 -7.60 -21.20 13.43
C ILE A 203 -7.28 -22.37 12.50
N ASP A 204 -7.85 -23.54 12.80
CA ASP A 204 -7.62 -24.78 12.03
C ASP A 204 -8.38 -24.86 10.69
N ASN A 205 -9.42 -24.05 10.49
CA ASN A 205 -10.21 -24.02 9.25
C ASN A 205 -11.08 -22.76 9.19
N PHE A 206 -10.88 -21.91 8.18
CA PHE A 206 -11.82 -20.83 7.91
C PHE A 206 -12.35 -20.83 6.47
N ASP A 207 -13.68 -20.88 6.34
CA ASP A 207 -14.46 -20.35 5.22
C ASP A 207 -14.71 -18.84 5.40
N LEU A 208 -13.72 -18.09 5.94
CA LEU A 208 -13.80 -16.63 5.93
C LEU A 208 -13.65 -16.17 4.49
N ARG A 209 -14.77 -15.75 3.91
CA ARG A 209 -14.81 -15.16 2.56
C ARG A 209 -14.14 -13.77 2.48
N GLY A 210 -13.46 -13.30 3.52
CA GLY A 210 -12.78 -11.99 3.48
C GLY A 210 -11.63 -11.88 4.46
N GLY A 211 -10.40 -11.72 3.96
CA GLY A 211 -9.22 -11.54 4.80
C GLY A 211 -9.20 -10.24 5.61
N SER A 212 -10.02 -9.24 5.25
CA SER A 212 -10.23 -8.07 6.10
C SER A 212 -10.84 -8.43 7.45
N GLU A 213 -11.75 -9.41 7.52
CA GLU A 213 -12.34 -9.82 8.80
C GLU A 213 -11.33 -10.57 9.68
N LEU A 214 -10.45 -11.36 9.08
CA LEU A 214 -9.33 -11.98 9.81
C LEU A 214 -8.44 -10.91 10.45
N GLY A 215 -8.08 -9.87 9.70
CA GLY A 215 -7.33 -8.73 10.23
C GLY A 215 -8.04 -8.02 11.39
N ARG A 216 -9.38 -7.86 11.29
CA ARG A 216 -10.19 -7.28 12.38
C ARG A 216 -10.21 -8.16 13.62
N LEU A 217 -10.44 -9.47 13.46
CA LEU A 217 -10.41 -10.44 14.55
C LEU A 217 -9.05 -10.41 15.26
N TYR A 218 -7.97 -10.43 14.49
CA TYR A 218 -6.60 -10.33 15.01
C TYR A 218 -6.39 -9.07 15.83
N LEU A 219 -6.70 -7.89 15.26
CA LEU A 219 -6.45 -6.61 15.92
C LEU A 219 -7.40 -6.33 17.09
N ARG A 220 -8.57 -6.98 17.15
CA ARG A 220 -9.41 -6.98 18.37
C ARG A 220 -8.77 -7.79 19.51
N LYS A 221 -8.16 -8.93 19.19
CA LYS A 221 -7.45 -9.77 20.17
C LYS A 221 -6.12 -9.14 20.62
N TYR A 222 -5.42 -8.48 19.69
CA TYR A 222 -4.13 -7.84 19.90
C TYR A 222 -4.17 -6.33 19.57
N PRO A 223 -4.92 -5.51 20.34
CA PRO A 223 -5.14 -4.10 20.01
C PRO A 223 -3.88 -3.25 20.09
N ASN A 224 -2.87 -3.67 20.87
CA ASN A 224 -1.59 -2.97 21.00
C ASN A 224 -0.60 -3.33 19.89
N GLN A 225 -1.02 -4.11 18.89
CA GLN A 225 -0.17 -4.45 17.75
C GLN A 225 0.20 -3.20 16.96
N GLN A 226 1.51 -2.98 16.79
CA GLN A 226 2.02 -1.80 16.09
C GLN A 226 1.66 -1.82 14.60
N ILE A 227 1.21 -0.68 14.11
CA ILE A 227 1.02 -0.42 12.68
C ILE A 227 2.19 0.40 12.18
N THR A 228 2.79 -0.05 11.09
CA THR A 228 3.88 0.66 10.40
C THR A 228 3.28 1.67 9.44
N LYS A 229 3.82 2.90 9.43
CA LYS A 229 3.54 3.95 8.45
C LYS A 229 4.80 4.19 7.62
N LEU A 230 4.63 4.13 6.30
CA LEU A 230 5.68 4.33 5.31
C LEU A 230 5.38 5.54 4.43
N ASN A 231 6.34 6.47 4.36
CA ASN A 231 6.24 7.72 3.62
C ASN A 231 6.65 7.55 2.15
N ILE A 232 5.73 7.92 1.25
CA ILE A 232 5.88 7.86 -0.21
C ILE A 232 5.73 9.28 -0.78
N TYR A 233 6.81 9.87 -1.26
CA TYR A 233 6.83 11.24 -1.75
C TYR A 233 6.22 11.34 -3.15
N PRO A 234 5.80 12.55 -3.59
CA PRO A 234 5.35 12.77 -4.96
C PRO A 234 6.33 12.21 -6.00
N GLY A 235 5.79 11.45 -6.95
CA GLY A 235 6.54 10.77 -8.01
C GLY A 235 7.25 9.48 -7.58
N GLU A 236 7.18 9.11 -6.30
CA GLU A 236 7.58 7.78 -5.82
C GLU A 236 6.39 6.79 -5.88
N ALA A 237 6.72 5.51 -5.82
CA ALA A 237 5.76 4.44 -5.69
C ALA A 237 6.16 3.46 -4.59
N TYR A 238 5.16 2.80 -4.01
CA TYR A 238 5.39 1.54 -3.31
C TYR A 238 4.97 0.36 -4.17
N ILE A 239 5.65 -0.76 -3.99
CA ILE A 239 5.24 -2.10 -4.42
C ILE A 239 5.02 -2.96 -3.17
N ALA A 240 3.86 -3.59 -3.05
CA ALA A 240 3.52 -4.40 -1.88
C ALA A 240 2.56 -5.56 -2.22
N PRO A 241 2.62 -6.69 -1.49
CA PRO A 241 1.69 -7.80 -1.63
C PRO A 241 0.38 -7.48 -0.89
N THR A 242 -0.40 -6.52 -1.39
CA THR A 242 -1.61 -5.99 -0.70
C THR A 242 -2.72 -7.02 -0.45
N GLU A 243 -2.61 -8.21 -1.05
CA GLU A 243 -3.47 -9.35 -0.79
C GLU A 243 -2.96 -10.30 0.30
N ASN A 244 -1.73 -10.12 0.79
CA ASN A 244 -1.13 -10.90 1.87
C ASN A 244 -0.79 -10.04 3.11
N ILE A 245 -1.12 -8.74 3.10
CA ILE A 245 -0.83 -7.81 4.19
C ILE A 245 -2.04 -6.94 4.52
N ILE A 246 -2.36 -6.83 5.81
CA ILE A 246 -3.39 -5.91 6.28
C ILE A 246 -2.86 -4.48 6.17
N HIS A 247 -3.56 -3.61 5.45
CA HIS A 247 -3.09 -2.28 5.13
C HIS A 247 -4.22 -1.26 4.90
N ASP A 248 -3.87 0.02 4.78
CA ASP A 248 -4.65 1.10 4.18
C ASP A 248 -3.65 2.23 3.82
N ALA A 249 -4.15 3.44 3.63
CA ALA A 249 -3.38 4.67 3.61
C ALA A 249 -4.07 5.72 4.47
N THR A 250 -3.28 6.69 4.94
CA THR A 250 -3.78 7.83 5.69
C THR A 250 -3.45 9.14 4.98
N THR A 251 -4.36 10.11 5.07
CA THR A 251 -4.18 11.47 4.55
C THR A 251 -4.23 12.51 5.67
N LEU A 252 -4.06 12.08 6.92
CA LEU A 252 -3.92 12.98 8.06
C LEU A 252 -2.84 14.03 7.83
N ASN A 253 -3.12 15.27 8.23
CA ASN A 253 -2.24 16.44 8.14
C ASN A 253 -1.90 16.90 6.71
N LYS A 254 -2.55 16.33 5.68
CA LYS A 254 -2.43 16.82 4.30
C LYS A 254 -3.27 18.07 4.10
N ALA A 255 -2.77 19.02 3.31
CA ALA A 255 -3.51 20.19 2.87
C ALA A 255 -4.17 19.98 1.50
N PHE A 256 -3.61 19.09 0.67
CA PHE A 256 -4.04 18.83 -0.69
C PHE A 256 -4.65 17.44 -0.84
N PRO A 257 -5.52 17.23 -1.86
CA PRO A 257 -6.01 15.90 -2.17
C PRO A 257 -4.87 14.92 -2.44
N ASP A 258 -5.09 13.69 -1.99
CA ASP A 258 -4.21 12.57 -2.31
C ASP A 258 -4.65 11.96 -3.64
N ILE A 259 -3.71 11.89 -4.59
CA ILE A 259 -3.95 11.41 -5.95
C ILE A 259 -2.97 10.30 -6.22
N THR A 260 -3.46 9.13 -6.60
CA THR A 260 -2.59 7.97 -6.85
C THR A 260 -3.00 7.21 -8.08
N LEU A 261 -2.02 6.61 -8.75
CA LEU A 261 -2.24 5.58 -9.75
C LEU A 261 -1.96 4.21 -9.14
N SER A 262 -2.85 3.23 -9.34
CA SER A 262 -2.64 1.85 -8.88
C SER A 262 -2.66 0.86 -10.03
N LEU A 263 -1.73 -0.08 -9.98
CA LEU A 263 -1.59 -1.20 -10.91
C LEU A 263 -1.40 -2.50 -10.12
N ILE A 264 -1.87 -3.62 -10.65
CA ILE A 264 -1.59 -4.95 -10.11
C ILE A 264 -1.03 -5.86 -11.21
N GLY A 265 -0.05 -6.68 -10.86
CA GLY A 265 0.68 -7.52 -11.81
C GLY A 265 1.67 -8.43 -11.09
N ASN A 266 2.43 -9.24 -11.84
CA ASN A 266 3.62 -9.89 -11.28
C ASN A 266 4.82 -9.01 -11.57
N PHE A 267 5.08 -8.06 -10.68
CA PHE A 267 6.22 -7.16 -10.79
C PHE A 267 7.37 -7.69 -9.95
N TRP A 268 8.54 -7.85 -10.58
CA TRP A 268 9.76 -8.29 -9.94
C TRP A 268 10.78 -7.15 -10.01
N VAL A 269 11.15 -6.57 -8.87
CA VAL A 269 12.09 -5.42 -8.88
C VAL A 269 13.47 -5.91 -9.33
N LYS A 270 14.07 -5.19 -10.27
CA LYS A 270 15.43 -5.53 -10.73
C LYS A 270 16.45 -5.30 -9.61
N LYS A 271 17.32 -6.29 -9.41
CA LYS A 271 18.27 -6.35 -8.28
C LYS A 271 19.17 -5.13 -8.14
N ASP A 272 19.54 -4.51 -9.25
CA ASP A 272 20.43 -3.34 -9.29
C ASP A 272 19.77 -2.06 -8.77
N LEU A 273 18.45 -2.04 -8.59
CA LEU A 273 17.71 -0.90 -8.06
C LEU A 273 17.72 -0.84 -6.54
N PHE A 274 17.69 -1.98 -5.85
CA PHE A 274 17.70 -2.06 -4.39
C PHE A 274 19.12 -2.21 -3.82
N ARG A 275 19.24 -1.85 -2.54
CA ARG A 275 20.40 -2.09 -1.68
C ARG A 275 19.94 -2.91 -0.49
#